data_AF-A0A7C9DTB3-F1
#
_entry.id   AF-A0A7C9DTB3-F1
#
_cell.length_a   1.000
_cell.length_b   1.000
_cell.length_c   1.000
_cell.angle_alpha   90.00
_cell.angle_beta   90.00
_cell.angle_gamma   90.00
#
_symmetry.space_group_name_H-M   'P 1'
#
loop_
_entity.id
_entity.type
_entity.pdbx_description
1 polymer ?
#
loop_
_entity_poly.entity_id
_entity_poly.type
_entity_poly.pdbx_seq_one_letter_code
_entity_poly.pdbx_strand_id
1 'polypeptide(L)'
;MESSSILEFLENKAILVTGGTGFLAKIFVEKVLRTQPNVKKLYLLLRAPDNHSASLRLQKEVIGKELFIVLKQKMGGNFDSFISKKVMVVPGDITHKDLGINEPSLKDELLTNIDVIVNLAATTKFIERYDAALYLNTFGAKHVLDFAKRCPSLKVMVQVSTAYVSGEKNGVMKENPYYMGDTL
;
A
#
# COMPACT_ATOMS: atom_id res chain seq x y z
N MET A 1 -20.51 -4.68 20.45
CA MET A 1 -19.32 -3.83 20.22
C MET A 1 -19.80 -2.69 19.36
N GLU A 2 -19.76 -1.45 19.87
CA GLU A 2 -20.04 -0.30 19.02
C GLU A 2 -19.06 -0.31 17.85
N SER A 3 -19.59 -0.21 16.65
CA SER A 3 -18.81 -0.12 15.42
C SER A 3 -18.05 1.20 15.45
N SER A 4 -16.80 1.22 15.91
CA SER A 4 -15.94 2.39 15.75
C SER A 4 -15.83 2.75 14.28
N SER A 5 -15.87 4.05 13.96
CA SER A 5 -15.80 4.48 12.56
C SER A 5 -14.43 4.13 11.97
N ILE A 6 -14.36 3.90 10.64
CA ILE A 6 -13.07 3.67 9.98
C ILE A 6 -12.08 4.83 10.21
N LEU A 7 -12.60 6.04 10.40
CA LEU A 7 -11.77 7.22 10.69
C LEU A 7 -11.15 7.12 12.09
N GLU A 8 -11.90 6.72 13.11
CA GLU A 8 -11.36 6.44 14.45
C GLU A 8 -10.34 5.31 14.41
N PHE A 9 -10.60 4.24 13.65
CA PHE A 9 -9.64 3.14 13.50
C PHE A 9 -8.29 3.61 12.93
N LEU A 10 -8.31 4.52 11.94
CA LEU A 10 -7.11 5.04 11.27
C LEU A 10 -6.36 6.10 12.08
N GLU A 11 -6.95 6.61 13.16
CA GLU A 11 -6.28 7.57 14.04
C GLU A 11 -5.02 6.95 14.67
N ASN A 12 -3.92 7.71 14.68
CA ASN A 12 -2.62 7.28 15.21
C ASN A 12 -2.07 5.98 14.59
N LYS A 13 -2.57 5.55 13.43
CA LYS A 13 -2.07 4.36 12.71
C LYS A 13 -0.89 4.65 11.81
N ALA A 14 0.08 3.76 11.80
CA ALA A 14 1.13 3.69 10.79
C ALA A 14 0.72 2.69 9.70
N ILE A 15 0.69 3.15 8.45
CA ILE A 15 0.15 2.38 7.32
C ILE A 15 1.24 2.21 6.25
N LEU A 16 1.52 0.96 5.87
CA LEU A 16 2.35 0.65 4.70
C LEU A 16 1.44 0.48 3.49
N VAL A 17 1.69 1.26 2.44
CA VAL A 17 0.97 1.21 1.17
C VAL A 17 1.94 0.76 0.08
N THR A 18 1.67 -0.37 -0.55
CA THR A 18 2.41 -0.80 -1.73
C THR A 18 1.76 -0.26 -3.00
N GLY A 19 2.53 -0.17 -4.09
CA GLY A 19 1.98 0.31 -5.36
C GLY A 19 1.61 1.79 -5.32
N GLY A 20 2.29 2.58 -4.49
CA GLY A 20 1.96 3.99 -4.18
C GLY A 20 1.85 4.93 -5.39
N THR A 21 2.42 4.57 -6.54
CA THR A 21 2.32 5.35 -7.80
C THR A 21 1.10 4.97 -8.65
N GLY A 22 0.47 3.83 -8.34
CA GLY A 22 -0.74 3.33 -8.99
C GLY A 22 -1.96 4.21 -8.71
N PHE A 23 -2.96 4.16 -9.59
CA PHE A 23 -4.13 5.02 -9.52
C PHE A 23 -4.88 4.91 -8.18
N LEU A 24 -5.28 3.70 -7.79
CA LEU A 24 -6.06 3.48 -6.57
C LEU A 24 -5.27 3.80 -5.30
N ALA A 25 -3.98 3.50 -5.28
CA ALA A 25 -3.12 3.82 -4.13
C ALA A 25 -3.01 5.32 -3.87
N LYS A 26 -2.90 6.14 -4.92
CA LYS A 26 -2.88 7.60 -4.78
C LYS A 26 -4.19 8.13 -4.20
N ILE A 27 -5.33 7.59 -4.65
CA ILE A 27 -6.65 7.96 -4.12
C ILE A 27 -6.76 7.57 -2.65
N PHE A 28 -6.34 6.36 -2.29
CA PHE A 28 -6.31 5.91 -0.91
C PHE A 28 -5.47 6.84 -0.02
N VAL A 29 -4.24 7.15 -0.43
CA VAL A 29 -3.33 8.04 0.31
C VAL A 29 -3.93 9.44 0.47
N GLU A 30 -4.44 10.05 -0.60
CA GLU A 30 -5.08 11.37 -0.54
C GLU A 30 -6.28 11.37 0.41
N LYS A 31 -7.15 10.35 0.27
CA LYS A 31 -8.38 10.22 1.06
C LYS A 31 -8.06 10.09 2.54
N VAL A 32 -7.11 9.23 2.91
CA VAL A 32 -6.68 9.06 4.31
C VAL A 32 -6.15 10.37 4.87
N LEU A 33 -5.22 11.02 4.17
CA LEU A 33 -4.63 12.28 4.62
C LEU A 33 -5.66 13.41 4.78
N ARG A 34 -6.67 13.46 3.90
CA ARG A 34 -7.71 14.50 3.93
C ARG A 34 -8.78 14.26 5.00
N THR A 35 -9.13 13.00 5.25
CA THR A 35 -10.26 12.62 6.13
C THR A 35 -9.83 12.22 7.53
N GLN A 36 -8.61 11.73 7.71
CA GLN A 36 -8.04 11.43 9.02
C GLN A 36 -6.62 12.03 9.14
N PRO A 37 -6.50 13.35 9.39
CA PRO A 37 -5.20 14.02 9.52
C PRO A 37 -4.38 13.56 10.75
N ASN A 38 -4.99 12.87 11.71
CA ASN A 38 -4.31 12.30 12.88
C ASN A 38 -3.72 10.90 12.61
N VAL A 39 -3.77 10.40 11.37
CA VAL A 39 -2.97 9.22 10.99
C VAL A 39 -1.51 9.44 11.38
N LYS A 40 -0.83 8.44 11.96
CA LYS A 40 0.54 8.60 12.48
C LYS A 40 1.51 8.80 11.32
N LYS A 41 1.52 7.85 10.38
CA LYS A 41 2.42 7.88 9.22
C LYS A 41 1.88 7.00 8.08
N LEU A 42 2.10 7.43 6.84
CA LEU A 42 1.92 6.63 5.62
C LEU A 42 3.29 6.35 5.04
N TYR A 43 3.68 5.08 5.01
CA TYR A 43 4.89 4.59 4.35
C TYR A 43 4.50 4.11 2.95
N LEU A 44 5.05 4.72 1.91
CA LEU A 44 4.73 4.39 0.52
C LEU A 44 5.90 3.63 -0.10
N LEU A 45 5.71 2.34 -0.39
CA LEU A 45 6.72 1.51 -1.04
C LEU A 45 6.79 1.84 -2.53
N LEU A 46 7.92 2.39 -2.98
CA LEU A 46 8.18 2.79 -4.36
C LEU A 46 9.45 2.13 -4.88
N ARG A 47 9.38 1.55 -6.09
CA ARG A 47 10.55 1.00 -6.77
C ARG A 47 11.51 2.11 -7.17
N ALA A 48 12.70 2.16 -6.61
CA ALA A 48 13.70 3.16 -6.96
C ALA A 48 15.09 2.61 -6.65
N PRO A 49 16.13 3.04 -7.39
CA PRO A 49 17.51 2.61 -7.11
C PRO A 49 18.05 3.18 -5.79
N ASP A 50 17.53 4.32 -5.35
CA ASP A 50 18.01 5.05 -4.19
C ASP A 50 16.93 5.97 -3.58
N ASN A 51 17.22 6.52 -2.40
CA ASN A 51 16.34 7.43 -1.66
C ASN A 51 16.00 8.73 -2.42
N HIS A 52 16.94 9.26 -3.20
CA HIS A 52 16.75 10.50 -3.95
C HIS A 52 15.75 10.27 -5.09
N SER A 53 15.97 9.24 -5.89
CA SER A 53 15.09 8.76 -6.94
C SER A 53 13.70 8.44 -6.39
N ALA A 54 13.59 7.77 -5.25
CA ALA A 54 12.31 7.48 -4.60
C ALA A 54 11.56 8.77 -4.21
N SER A 55 12.27 9.74 -3.63
CA SER A 55 11.71 11.03 -3.24
C SER A 55 11.23 11.83 -4.44
N LEU A 56 11.99 11.85 -5.54
CA LEU A 56 11.60 12.50 -6.79
C LEU A 56 10.33 11.85 -7.37
N ARG A 57 10.25 10.52 -7.36
CA ARG A 57 9.05 9.79 -7.80
C ARG A 57 7.85 10.08 -6.92
N LEU A 58 8.01 10.12 -5.59
CA LEU A 58 6.93 10.50 -4.66
C LEU A 58 6.38 11.89 -5.04
N GLN A 59 7.25 12.88 -5.24
CA GLN A 59 6.82 14.22 -5.60
C GLN A 59 6.16 14.27 -6.97
N LYS A 60 6.77 13.69 -8.01
CA LYS A 60 6.29 13.80 -9.39
C LYS A 60 5.05 12.94 -9.70
N GLU A 61 5.00 11.73 -9.14
CA GLU A 61 4.00 10.72 -9.50
C GLU A 61 2.83 10.65 -8.53
N VAL A 62 3.00 11.12 -7.28
CA VAL A 62 2.00 11.04 -6.20
C VAL A 62 1.57 12.43 -5.76
N ILE A 63 2.37 13.13 -4.96
CA ILE A 63 1.99 14.37 -4.24
C ILE A 63 1.80 15.57 -5.18
N GLY A 64 2.55 15.61 -6.28
CA GLY A 64 2.48 16.63 -7.31
C GLY A 64 1.28 16.51 -8.24
N LYS A 65 0.50 15.43 -8.17
CA LYS A 65 -0.69 15.25 -9.02
C LYS A 65 -1.85 16.12 -8.55
N GLU A 66 -2.68 16.53 -9.50
CA GLU A 66 -3.90 17.33 -9.25
C GLU A 66 -4.89 16.66 -8.30
N LEU A 67 -4.81 15.34 -8.16
CA LEU A 67 -5.55 14.58 -7.14
C LEU A 67 -5.44 15.21 -5.74
N PHE A 68 -4.28 15.77 -5.39
CA PHE A 68 -4.03 16.38 -4.08
C PHE A 68 -4.50 17.84 -3.96
N ILE A 69 -5.17 18.41 -4.97
CA ILE A 69 -5.56 19.84 -4.97
C ILE A 69 -6.48 20.19 -3.79
N VAL A 70 -7.42 19.32 -3.45
CA VAL A 70 -8.35 19.54 -2.34
C VAL A 70 -7.59 19.52 -1.00
N LEU A 71 -6.68 18.58 -0.81
CA LEU A 71 -5.83 18.55 0.38
C LEU A 71 -4.90 19.77 0.46
N LYS A 72 -4.32 20.21 -0.67
CA LYS A 72 -3.50 21.43 -0.77
C LYS A 72 -4.29 22.66 -0.36
N GLN A 73 -5.50 22.84 -0.88
CA GLN A 73 -6.39 23.95 -0.52
C GLN A 73 -6.77 23.92 0.97
N LYS A 74 -7.07 22.73 1.51
CA LYS A 74 -7.41 22.55 2.93
C LYS A 74 -6.26 22.88 3.87
N MET A 75 -5.02 22.53 3.51
CA MET A 75 -3.83 22.75 4.33
C MET A 75 -3.19 24.13 4.12
N GLY A 76 -3.44 24.77 2.99
CA GLY A 76 -2.83 26.05 2.62
C GLY A 76 -1.31 25.98 2.65
N GLY A 77 -0.66 27.02 3.21
CA GLY A 77 0.80 27.08 3.34
C GLY A 77 1.43 25.98 4.20
N ASN A 78 0.64 25.21 4.95
CA ASN A 78 1.14 24.10 5.77
C ASN A 78 1.24 22.77 5.02
N PHE A 79 0.82 22.71 3.75
CA PHE A 79 0.74 21.47 2.98
C PHE A 79 2.06 20.68 2.98
N ASP A 80 3.18 21.32 2.64
CA ASP A 80 4.48 20.63 2.54
C ASP A 80 4.98 20.14 3.90
N SER A 81 4.75 20.92 4.97
CA SER A 81 5.06 20.50 6.34
C SER A 81 4.19 19.31 6.78
N PHE A 82 2.90 19.32 6.43
CA PHE A 82 2.00 18.23 6.71
C PHE A 82 2.40 16.95 5.96
N ILE A 83 2.68 17.03 4.66
CA ILE A 83 3.11 15.87 3.87
C ILE A 83 4.44 15.30 4.38
N SER A 84 5.45 16.13 4.65
CA SER A 84 6.74 15.65 5.16
C SER A 84 6.63 14.99 6.54
N LYS A 85 5.71 15.47 7.40
CA LYS A 85 5.42 14.83 8.69
C LYS A 85 4.68 13.50 8.52
N LYS A 86 3.70 13.42 7.62
CA LYS A 86 2.76 12.29 7.51
C LYS A 86 3.18 11.21 6.52
N VAL A 87 3.94 11.54 5.48
CA VAL A 87 4.28 10.63 4.39
C VAL A 87 5.78 10.36 4.38
N MET A 88 6.16 9.10 4.23
CA MET A 88 7.54 8.68 4.01
C MET A 88 7.59 7.75 2.81
N VAL A 89 8.51 7.99 1.90
CA VAL A 89 8.78 7.04 0.81
C VAL A 89 9.73 5.96 1.30
N VAL A 90 9.44 4.71 0.93
CA VAL A 90 10.27 3.54 1.22
C VAL A 90 10.73 2.98 -0.13
N PRO A 91 12.02 3.10 -0.51
CA PRO A 91 12.53 2.43 -1.67
C PRO A 91 12.44 0.91 -1.48
N GLY A 92 11.79 0.22 -2.41
CA GLY A 92 11.67 -1.23 -2.37
C GLY A 92 10.79 -1.80 -3.48
N ASP A 93 10.74 -3.13 -3.54
CA ASP A 93 10.02 -3.90 -4.55
C ASP A 93 9.44 -5.17 -3.90
N ILE A 94 8.12 -5.36 -4.05
CA ILE A 94 7.43 -6.52 -3.49
C ILE A 94 7.89 -7.85 -4.10
N THR A 95 8.53 -7.83 -5.28
CA THR A 95 9.06 -9.04 -5.92
C THR A 95 10.28 -9.63 -5.18
N HIS A 96 10.82 -8.92 -4.18
CA HIS A 96 11.93 -9.37 -3.36
C HIS A 96 11.50 -9.71 -1.92
N LYS A 97 12.30 -10.58 -1.27
CA LYS A 97 12.21 -10.79 0.18
C LYS A 97 12.39 -9.48 0.92
N ASP A 98 11.77 -9.36 2.10
CA ASP A 98 11.76 -8.12 2.89
C ASP A 98 11.33 -6.88 2.09
N LEU A 99 10.53 -7.08 1.03
CA LEU A 99 10.05 -6.04 0.12
C LEU A 99 11.18 -5.24 -0.56
N GLY A 100 12.38 -5.82 -0.67
CA GLY A 100 13.56 -5.16 -1.24
C GLY A 100 14.07 -3.98 -0.40
N ILE A 101 13.70 -3.91 0.88
CA ILE A 101 14.13 -2.85 1.80
C ILE A 101 15.52 -3.21 2.33
N ASN A 102 16.53 -2.52 1.81
CA ASN A 102 17.93 -2.81 2.13
C ASN A 102 18.44 -2.09 3.39
N GLU A 103 17.80 -0.99 3.79
CA GLU A 103 18.21 -0.21 4.97
C GLU A 103 17.73 -0.93 6.25
N PRO A 104 18.63 -1.45 7.10
CA PRO A 104 18.23 -2.23 8.27
C PRO A 104 17.40 -1.43 9.27
N SER A 105 17.76 -0.16 9.51
CA SER A 105 17.08 0.69 10.49
C SER A 105 15.64 0.97 10.07
N LEU A 106 15.43 1.25 8.78
CA LEU A 106 14.09 1.44 8.21
C LEU A 106 13.27 0.17 8.26
N LYS A 107 13.89 -0.98 7.98
CA LYS A 107 13.20 -2.28 8.06
C LYS A 107 12.72 -2.58 9.49
N ASP A 108 13.57 -2.35 10.48
CA ASP A 108 13.24 -2.55 11.90
C ASP A 108 12.14 -1.57 12.37
N GLU A 109 12.19 -0.31 11.91
CA GLU A 109 11.13 0.67 12.15
C GLU A 109 9.79 0.16 11.62
N LEU A 110 9.75 -0.30 10.37
CA LEU A 110 8.53 -0.79 9.73
C LEU A 110 7.99 -2.05 10.40
N LEU A 111 8.85 -3.04 10.70
CA LEU A 111 8.43 -4.25 11.39
C LEU A 111 7.81 -3.92 12.75
N THR A 112 8.39 -2.99 13.49
CA THR A 112 7.94 -2.66 14.85
C THR A 112 6.65 -1.80 14.86
N ASN A 113 6.54 -0.86 13.94
CA ASN A 113 5.57 0.22 14.05
C ASN A 113 4.33 0.11 13.14
N ILE A 114 4.33 -0.76 12.12
CA ILE A 114 3.21 -0.82 11.18
C ILE A 114 1.97 -1.45 11.81
N ASP A 115 0.85 -0.72 11.78
CA ASP A 115 -0.47 -1.18 12.20
C ASP A 115 -1.30 -1.74 11.05
N VAL A 116 -1.13 -1.20 9.84
CA VAL A 116 -1.97 -1.52 8.68
C VAL A 116 -1.10 -1.70 7.45
N ILE A 117 -1.35 -2.75 6.68
CA ILE A 117 -0.73 -2.93 5.36
C ILE A 117 -1.84 -2.92 4.31
N VAL A 118 -1.71 -2.07 3.29
CA VAL A 118 -2.60 -2.05 2.13
C VAL A 118 -1.80 -2.41 0.90
N ASN A 119 -1.97 -3.65 0.43
CA ASN A 119 -1.29 -4.15 -0.76
C ASN A 119 -2.11 -3.84 -2.01
N LEU A 120 -1.63 -2.87 -2.79
CA LEU A 120 -2.21 -2.44 -4.07
C LEU A 120 -1.23 -2.65 -5.25
N ALA A 121 -0.01 -3.10 -4.97
CA ALA A 121 0.98 -3.39 -6.00
C ALA A 121 0.59 -4.66 -6.78
N ALA A 122 0.41 -4.47 -8.08
CA ALA A 122 0.20 -5.54 -9.05
C ALA A 122 0.59 -5.04 -10.45
N THR A 123 0.86 -5.94 -11.38
CA THR A 123 0.69 -5.66 -12.81
C THR A 123 -0.76 -5.95 -13.18
N THR A 124 -1.41 -4.97 -13.79
CA THR A 124 -2.78 -5.08 -14.31
C THR A 124 -2.82 -5.14 -15.83
N LYS A 125 -1.67 -5.42 -16.46
CA LYS A 125 -1.61 -5.61 -17.91
C LYS A 125 -2.21 -6.96 -18.27
N PHE A 126 -3.17 -6.96 -19.19
CA PHE A 126 -3.79 -8.18 -19.70
C PHE A 126 -2.83 -9.03 -20.55
N ILE A 127 -1.87 -8.37 -21.20
CA ILE A 127 -0.80 -9.02 -21.97
C ILE A 127 0.52 -8.71 -21.26
N GLU A 128 0.95 -9.64 -20.42
CA GLU A 128 2.21 -9.56 -19.68
C GLU A 128 2.88 -10.93 -19.74
N ARG A 129 4.22 -10.96 -19.64
CA ARG A 129 4.90 -12.24 -19.52
C ARG A 129 4.42 -12.97 -18.28
N TYR A 130 4.12 -14.26 -18.42
CA TYR A 130 3.58 -15.07 -17.33
C TYR A 130 4.48 -15.07 -16.09
N ASP A 131 5.80 -15.19 -16.28
CA ASP A 131 6.77 -15.14 -15.19
C ASP A 131 6.74 -13.79 -14.46
N ALA A 132 6.73 -12.68 -15.18
CA ALA A 132 6.62 -11.34 -14.60
C ALA A 132 5.31 -11.16 -13.80
N ALA A 133 4.18 -11.63 -14.35
CA ALA A 133 2.90 -11.60 -13.66
C ALA A 133 2.89 -12.49 -12.40
N LEU A 134 3.50 -13.68 -12.46
CA LEU A 134 3.62 -14.60 -11.34
C LEU A 134 4.50 -14.01 -10.22
N TYR A 135 5.68 -13.47 -10.58
CA TYR A 135 6.59 -12.84 -9.62
C TYR A 135 5.96 -11.65 -8.91
N LEU A 136 5.23 -10.80 -9.64
CA LEU A 136 4.64 -9.60 -9.06
C LEU A 136 3.32 -9.89 -8.33
N ASN A 137 2.36 -10.54 -8.97
CA ASN A 137 1.01 -10.67 -8.44
C ASN A 137 0.85 -11.86 -7.47
N THR A 138 1.64 -12.92 -7.62
CA THR A 138 1.58 -14.09 -6.73
C THR A 138 2.67 -14.05 -5.67
N PHE A 139 3.94 -14.11 -6.10
CA PHE A 139 5.05 -14.10 -5.13
C PHE A 139 5.20 -12.76 -4.44
N GLY A 140 4.90 -11.65 -5.11
CA GLY A 140 4.92 -10.33 -4.48
C GLY A 140 3.87 -10.19 -3.37
N ALA A 141 2.64 -10.66 -3.60
CA ALA A 141 1.62 -10.71 -2.55
C ALA A 141 2.05 -11.64 -1.39
N LYS A 142 2.69 -12.78 -1.69
CA LYS A 142 3.28 -13.67 -0.68
C LYS A 142 4.36 -12.96 0.15
N HIS A 143 5.28 -12.22 -0.48
CA HIS A 143 6.31 -11.48 0.26
C HIS A 143 5.74 -10.41 1.17
N VAL A 144 4.67 -9.72 0.73
CA VAL A 144 3.94 -8.77 1.59
C VAL A 144 3.31 -9.49 2.78
N LEU A 145 2.70 -10.66 2.56
CA LEU A 145 2.16 -11.48 3.65
C LEU A 145 3.24 -11.99 4.62
N ASP A 146 4.39 -12.43 4.11
CA ASP A 146 5.52 -12.88 4.93
C ASP A 146 6.14 -11.74 5.74
N PHE A 147 6.15 -10.51 5.19
CA PHE A 147 6.50 -9.30 5.93
C PHE A 147 5.46 -9.00 7.02
N ALA A 148 4.17 -9.00 6.66
CA ALA A 148 3.05 -8.72 7.55
C ALA A 148 3.03 -9.64 8.79
N LYS A 149 3.28 -10.94 8.61
CA LYS A 149 3.34 -11.92 9.70
C LYS A 149 4.40 -11.63 10.76
N ARG A 150 5.42 -10.84 10.42
CA ARG A 150 6.51 -10.46 11.34
C ARG A 150 6.28 -9.10 12.00
N CYS A 151 5.19 -8.40 11.69
CA CYS A 151 4.85 -7.12 12.31
C CYS A 151 4.01 -7.34 13.58
N PRO A 152 4.58 -7.26 14.80
CA PRO A 152 3.84 -7.51 16.05
C PRO A 152 2.66 -6.56 16.29
N SER A 153 2.72 -5.34 15.76
CA SER A 153 1.71 -4.30 15.94
C SER A 153 0.57 -4.37 14.92
N LEU A 154 0.67 -5.24 13.91
CA LEU A 154 -0.25 -5.29 12.77
C LEU A 154 -1.68 -5.64 13.23
N LYS A 155 -2.63 -4.80 12.83
CA LYS A 155 -4.07 -4.98 13.08
C LYS A 155 -4.78 -5.57 11.87
N VAL A 156 -4.39 -5.17 10.66
CA VAL A 156 -5.00 -5.67 9.43
C VAL A 156 -4.05 -5.56 8.24
N MET A 157 -4.06 -6.58 7.39
CA MET A 157 -3.51 -6.53 6.03
C MET A 157 -4.67 -6.60 5.04
N VAL A 158 -4.77 -5.61 4.16
CA VAL A 158 -5.75 -5.55 3.08
C VAL A 158 -5.05 -5.88 1.77
N GLN A 159 -5.38 -7.03 1.20
CA GLN A 159 -4.99 -7.40 -0.15
C GLN A 159 -6.05 -6.91 -1.13
N VAL A 160 -5.70 -6.01 -2.04
CA VAL A 160 -6.61 -5.67 -3.14
C VAL A 160 -6.46 -6.71 -4.24
N SER A 161 -7.55 -7.43 -4.50
CA SER A 161 -7.65 -8.44 -5.55
C SER A 161 -8.43 -7.88 -6.76
N THR A 162 -8.96 -8.77 -7.58
CA THR A 162 -9.73 -8.45 -8.77
C THR A 162 -10.92 -9.39 -8.91
N ALA A 163 -12.07 -8.90 -9.35
CA ALA A 163 -13.23 -9.76 -9.61
C ALA A 163 -12.96 -10.84 -10.68
N TYR A 164 -11.93 -10.61 -11.52
CA TYR A 164 -11.47 -11.55 -12.55
C TYR A 164 -11.02 -12.91 -11.99
N VAL A 165 -10.72 -13.01 -10.69
CA VAL A 165 -10.46 -14.33 -10.06
C VAL A 165 -11.68 -15.25 -10.12
N SER A 166 -12.88 -14.71 -10.38
CA SER A 166 -14.11 -15.51 -10.54
C SER A 166 -14.28 -16.08 -11.95
N GLY A 167 -13.37 -15.77 -12.89
CA GLY A 167 -13.47 -16.19 -14.28
C GLY A 167 -14.77 -15.71 -14.94
N GLU A 168 -15.48 -16.63 -15.60
CA GLU A 168 -16.76 -16.36 -16.28
C GLU A 168 -17.98 -16.74 -15.43
N LYS A 169 -17.78 -17.03 -14.13
CA LYS A 169 -18.87 -17.44 -13.24
C LYS A 169 -19.86 -16.29 -13.06
N ASN A 170 -21.15 -16.61 -13.04
CA ASN A 170 -22.24 -15.65 -12.85
C ASN A 170 -22.91 -15.81 -11.47
N GLY A 171 -23.52 -14.74 -10.98
CA GLY A 171 -24.25 -14.73 -9.71
C GLY A 171 -23.43 -14.24 -8.52
N VAL A 172 -23.89 -14.57 -7.30
CA VAL A 172 -23.24 -14.13 -6.06
C VAL A 172 -22.02 -14.99 -5.78
N MET A 173 -20.83 -14.38 -5.86
CA MET A 173 -19.56 -15.02 -5.49
C MET A 173 -19.29 -14.82 -4.00
N LYS A 174 -19.05 -15.91 -3.28
CA LYS A 174 -18.65 -15.89 -1.88
C LYS A 174 -17.14 -16.01 -1.77
N GLU A 175 -16.54 -15.33 -0.79
CA GLU A 175 -15.15 -15.58 -0.41
C GLU A 175 -15.08 -16.92 0.33
N ASN A 176 -14.85 -17.99 -0.42
CA ASN A 176 -14.59 -19.31 0.14
C ASN A 176 -13.09 -19.61 0.08
N PRO A 177 -12.52 -20.25 1.12
CA PRO A 177 -11.14 -20.72 1.04
C PRO A 177 -11.01 -21.78 -0.05
N TYR A 178 -9.93 -21.69 -0.83
CA TYR A 178 -9.49 -22.75 -1.73
C TYR A 178 -8.54 -23.68 -0.98
N TYR A 179 -8.76 -24.98 -1.13
CA TYR A 179 -7.86 -26.02 -0.64
C TYR A 179 -6.90 -26.45 -1.74
N MET A 180 -5.76 -27.02 -1.36
CA MET A 180 -4.80 -27.54 -2.33
C MET A 180 -5.48 -28.61 -3.21
N GLY A 181 -5.46 -28.40 -4.52
CA GLY A 181 -6.14 -29.26 -5.50
C GLY A 181 -7.41 -28.65 -6.08
N ASP A 182 -7.96 -27.60 -5.46
CA ASP A 182 -9.09 -26.86 -6.02
C ASP A 182 -8.65 -26.01 -7.22
N THR A 183 -9.49 -25.95 -8.26
CA THR A 183 -9.29 -25.09 -9.43
C THR A 183 -10.41 -24.06 -9.54
N LEU A 184 -10.10 -22.92 -10.18
CA LEU A 184 -11.10 -21.90 -10.53
C LEU A 184 -12.10 -22.43 -11.56
#